data_AF-A0A1Y6ECU9-F1
#
_entry.id   AF-A0A1Y6ECU9-F1
#
_cell.length_a   1.000
_cell.length_b   1.000
_cell.length_c   1.000
_cell.angle_alpha   90.00
_cell.angle_beta   90.00
_cell.angle_gamma   90.00
#
_symmetry.space_group_name_H-M   'P 1'
#
loop_
_entity.id
_entity.type
_entity.pdbx_description
1 polymer ?
#
loop_
_entity_poly.entity_id
_entity_poly.type
_entity_poly.pdbx_seq_one_letter_code
_entity_poly.pdbx_strand_id
1 'polypeptide(L)'
;MKAKSMLLLLPIMVFLTSCSSNDASSGGQIDYEETKKMVVDILKTDDGKKAIQDVMSSDSMKEKLVMDQKVVSDTIQQTLTSDKAKQYWKETFSDPKFAQSISKNLKSENKTLLKELMNDPEYRGMMIEVFKEPEIQKELADALKSKEYREHLQKVITETVDSPLFKAKIQELLLKAAEEANSKSSGGKSSSDQSGGSKSDQGS
;
A
#
# COMPACT_ATOMS: atom_id res chain seq x y z
N MET A 1 60.33 -64.62 -32.16
CA MET A 1 61.33 -64.97 -33.20
C MET A 1 61.41 -63.78 -34.14
N LYS A 2 62.45 -62.96 -33.97
CA LYS A 2 63.59 -62.80 -34.88
C LYS A 2 63.24 -62.09 -36.19
N ALA A 3 63.70 -60.85 -36.22
CA ALA A 3 63.95 -60.00 -37.38
C ALA A 3 64.62 -60.75 -38.54
N LYS A 4 64.20 -60.43 -39.77
CA LYS A 4 65.01 -60.32 -41.00
C LYS A 4 64.07 -60.29 -42.21
N SER A 5 63.67 -59.10 -42.64
CA SER A 5 63.39 -58.84 -44.06
C SER A 5 63.42 -57.33 -44.34
N MET A 6 64.52 -56.70 -43.91
CA MET A 6 64.95 -55.37 -44.35
C MET A 6 66.20 -55.61 -45.19
N LEU A 7 66.06 -55.99 -46.46
CA LEU A 7 67.20 -55.97 -47.41
C LEU A 7 66.85 -56.18 -48.90
N LEU A 8 65.69 -55.78 -49.43
CA LEU A 8 65.52 -55.87 -50.89
C LEU A 8 64.36 -55.07 -51.49
N LEU A 9 64.40 -53.73 -51.46
CA LEU A 9 63.68 -52.88 -52.42
C LEU A 9 64.11 -51.40 -52.38
N LEU A 10 65.41 -51.17 -52.21
CA LEU A 10 66.05 -49.85 -52.17
C LEU A 10 66.85 -49.50 -53.45
N PRO A 11 66.33 -49.68 -54.69
CA PRO A 11 66.90 -48.90 -55.79
C PRO A 11 65.88 -48.23 -56.74
N ILE A 12 64.65 -47.95 -56.31
CA ILE A 12 63.66 -47.21 -57.14
C ILE A 12 63.66 -45.68 -56.86
N MET A 13 64.47 -45.21 -55.89
CA MET A 13 64.47 -43.82 -55.41
C MET A 13 65.38 -42.85 -56.21
N VAL A 14 65.90 -43.19 -57.39
CA VAL A 14 66.95 -42.37 -58.05
C VAL A 14 66.53 -41.73 -59.38
N PHE A 15 65.27 -41.82 -59.82
CA PHE A 15 64.86 -41.31 -61.14
C PHE A 15 63.79 -40.19 -61.17
N LEU A 16 63.56 -39.44 -60.09
CA LEU A 16 62.58 -38.32 -60.11
C LEU A 16 63.12 -36.93 -59.71
N THR A 17 64.43 -36.69 -59.79
CA THR A 17 64.98 -35.32 -59.70
C THR A 17 65.14 -34.71 -61.09
N SER A 18 64.06 -34.15 -61.65
CA SER A 18 64.11 -33.01 -62.58
C SER A 18 62.71 -32.54 -62.95
N CYS A 19 62.17 -31.57 -62.20
CA CYS A 19 61.34 -30.53 -62.80
C CYS A 19 61.46 -29.27 -61.95
N SER A 20 62.23 -28.31 -62.48
CA SER A 20 62.26 -26.93 -62.04
C SER A 20 60.93 -26.26 -62.35
N SER A 21 60.21 -25.80 -61.33
CA SER A 21 59.26 -24.70 -61.44
C SER A 21 59.19 -24.00 -60.10
N ASN A 22 59.29 -22.68 -60.20
CA ASN A 22 59.53 -21.69 -59.17
C ASN A 22 58.41 -21.64 -58.12
N ASP A 23 58.83 -21.24 -56.91
CA ASP A 23 58.05 -20.66 -55.82
C ASP A 23 57.18 -21.57 -54.92
N ALA A 24 57.30 -21.23 -53.62
CA ALA A 24 56.42 -21.56 -52.51
C ALA A 24 56.55 -22.94 -51.82
N SER A 25 57.73 -23.19 -51.26
CA SER A 25 57.84 -23.95 -50.01
C SER A 25 57.60 -23.02 -48.80
N SER A 26 56.35 -22.94 -48.35
CA SER A 26 55.93 -22.44 -47.03
C SER A 26 54.60 -23.14 -46.72
N GLY A 27 54.57 -24.25 -45.97
CA GLY A 27 55.07 -24.26 -44.61
C GLY A 27 54.09 -23.59 -43.64
N GLY A 28 52.79 -23.79 -43.82
CA GLY A 28 51.79 -23.93 -42.75
C GLY A 28 51.98 -23.08 -41.48
N GLN A 29 51.82 -21.77 -41.60
CA GLN A 29 51.38 -20.94 -40.49
C GLN A 29 50.68 -19.73 -41.10
N ILE A 30 49.37 -19.87 -41.33
CA ILE A 30 48.53 -18.69 -41.46
C ILE A 30 48.83 -17.82 -40.23
N ASP A 31 49.33 -16.60 -40.46
CA ASP A 31 49.68 -15.68 -39.39
C ASP A 31 48.40 -15.41 -38.57
N TYR A 32 48.42 -15.83 -37.31
CA TYR A 32 47.26 -15.76 -36.43
C TYR A 32 46.77 -14.32 -36.29
N GLU A 33 47.67 -13.34 -36.34
CA GLU A 33 47.31 -11.92 -36.29
C GLU A 33 46.68 -11.44 -37.61
N GLU A 34 47.11 -11.95 -38.76
CA GLU A 34 46.50 -11.65 -40.05
C GLU A 34 45.08 -12.25 -40.16
N THR A 35 44.88 -13.48 -39.68
CA THR A 35 43.55 -14.11 -39.63
C THR A 35 42.64 -13.43 -38.62
N LYS A 36 43.15 -13.06 -37.45
CA LYS A 36 42.39 -12.30 -36.45
C LYS A 36 41.96 -10.95 -36.99
N LYS A 37 42.84 -10.24 -37.71
CA LYS A 37 42.51 -8.97 -38.36
C LYS A 37 41.43 -9.17 -39.44
N MET A 38 41.58 -10.21 -40.28
CA MET A 38 40.59 -10.58 -41.28
C MET A 38 39.22 -10.89 -40.66
N VAL A 39 39.17 -11.68 -39.59
CA VAL A 39 37.92 -12.03 -38.89
C VAL A 39 37.28 -10.79 -38.24
N VAL A 40 38.07 -9.91 -37.62
CA VAL A 40 37.57 -8.66 -37.04
C VAL A 40 37.02 -7.74 -38.13
N ASP A 41 37.67 -7.67 -39.28
CA ASP A 41 37.22 -6.86 -40.41
C ASP A 41 35.93 -7.43 -41.02
N ILE A 42 35.83 -8.76 -41.17
CA ILE A 42 34.58 -9.46 -41.58
C ILE A 42 33.44 -9.15 -40.60
N LEU A 43 33.66 -9.23 -39.28
CA LEU A 43 32.62 -8.91 -38.29
C LEU A 43 32.19 -7.43 -38.34
N LYS A 44 33.07 -6.53 -38.76
CA LYS A 44 32.78 -5.09 -38.90
C LYS A 44 32.09 -4.74 -40.22
N THR A 45 32.21 -5.58 -41.26
CA THR A 45 31.50 -5.39 -42.52
C THR A 45 29.99 -5.38 -42.34
N ASP A 46 29.29 -4.79 -43.30
CA ASP A 46 27.83 -4.75 -43.28
C ASP A 46 27.21 -6.14 -43.33
N ASP A 47 27.85 -7.09 -44.02
CA ASP A 47 27.40 -8.48 -44.08
C ASP A 47 27.63 -9.20 -42.75
N GLY A 48 28.74 -8.95 -42.06
CA GLY A 48 28.98 -9.45 -40.70
C GLY A 48 27.97 -8.93 -39.69
N LYS A 49 27.65 -7.62 -39.73
CA LYS A 49 26.62 -7.02 -38.88
C LYS A 49 25.23 -7.58 -39.20
N LYS A 50 24.87 -7.74 -40.47
CA LYS A 50 23.60 -8.35 -40.88
C LYS A 50 23.48 -9.78 -40.42
N ALA A 51 24.54 -10.59 -40.59
CA ALA A 51 24.54 -11.98 -40.13
C ALA A 51 24.35 -12.10 -38.61
N ILE A 52 25.02 -11.23 -37.82
CA ILE A 52 24.80 -11.16 -36.36
C ILE A 52 23.37 -10.71 -36.05
N GLN A 53 22.85 -9.70 -36.75
CA GLN A 53 21.50 -9.20 -36.56
C GLN A 53 20.45 -10.27 -36.87
N ASP A 54 20.62 -11.06 -37.92
CA ASP A 54 19.73 -12.16 -38.30
C ASP A 54 19.74 -13.27 -37.25
N VAL A 55 20.93 -13.61 -36.75
CA VAL A 55 21.11 -14.61 -35.70
C VAL A 55 20.53 -14.11 -34.36
N MET A 56 20.74 -12.85 -33.97
CA MET A 56 20.12 -12.24 -32.79
C MET A 56 18.60 -12.05 -32.93
N SER A 57 18.11 -11.92 -34.16
CA SER A 57 16.67 -11.81 -34.44
C SER A 57 15.96 -13.16 -34.43
N SER A 58 16.70 -14.27 -34.48
CA SER A 58 16.13 -15.61 -34.37
C SER A 58 15.50 -15.84 -32.99
N ASP A 59 14.34 -16.48 -32.97
CA ASP A 59 13.58 -16.72 -31.73
C ASP A 59 14.36 -17.59 -30.73
N SER A 60 15.15 -18.55 -31.23
CA SER A 60 16.00 -19.41 -30.41
C SER A 60 17.16 -18.66 -29.74
N MET A 61 17.66 -17.58 -30.35
CA MET A 61 18.67 -16.72 -29.73
C MET A 61 18.06 -15.70 -28.77
N LYS A 62 16.90 -15.11 -29.12
CA LYS A 62 16.14 -14.24 -28.20
C LYS A 62 15.77 -14.98 -26.92
N GLU A 63 15.31 -16.22 -27.03
CA GLU A 63 15.00 -17.06 -25.88
C GLU A 63 16.24 -17.25 -25.01
N LYS A 64 17.38 -17.68 -25.58
CA LYS A 64 18.61 -17.87 -24.81
C LYS A 64 19.16 -16.59 -24.17
N LEU A 65 19.01 -15.43 -24.82
CA LEU A 65 19.44 -14.14 -24.30
C LEU A 65 18.53 -13.63 -23.18
N VAL A 66 17.22 -13.85 -23.28
CA VAL A 66 16.22 -13.50 -22.26
C VAL A 66 16.26 -14.47 -21.07
N MET A 67 16.79 -15.68 -21.23
CA MET A 67 16.88 -16.69 -20.17
C MET A 67 18.06 -16.49 -19.20
N ASP A 68 18.84 -15.40 -19.30
CA ASP A 68 19.74 -15.02 -18.21
C ASP A 68 18.92 -14.52 -17.02
N GLN A 69 18.48 -15.47 -16.19
CA GLN A 69 17.63 -15.21 -15.03
C GLN A 69 18.23 -14.18 -14.08
N LYS A 70 19.56 -14.12 -13.96
CA LYS A 70 20.20 -13.17 -13.05
C LYS A 70 20.07 -11.75 -13.59
N VAL A 71 20.37 -11.54 -14.87
CA VAL A 71 20.23 -10.22 -15.51
C VAL A 71 18.76 -9.80 -15.54
N VAL A 72 17.83 -10.71 -15.83
CA VAL A 72 16.39 -10.41 -15.80
C VAL A 72 15.91 -10.07 -14.39
N SER A 73 16.29 -10.85 -13.37
CA SER A 73 15.91 -10.61 -11.97
C SER A 73 16.47 -9.28 -11.48
N ASP A 74 17.77 -9.01 -11.71
CA ASP A 74 18.43 -7.78 -11.30
C ASP A 74 17.79 -6.57 -12.01
N THR A 75 17.47 -6.70 -13.30
CA THR A 75 16.82 -5.63 -14.08
C THR A 75 15.39 -5.36 -13.60
N ILE A 76 14.61 -6.42 -13.31
CA ILE A 76 13.25 -6.28 -12.77
C ILE A 76 13.31 -5.60 -11.40
N GLN A 77 14.21 -6.05 -10.52
CA GLN A 77 14.38 -5.47 -9.20
C GLN A 77 14.76 -4.00 -9.32
N GLN A 78 15.82 -3.67 -10.07
CA GLN A 78 16.26 -2.29 -10.27
C GLN A 78 15.16 -1.41 -10.87
N THR A 79 14.42 -1.94 -11.86
CA THR A 79 13.33 -1.20 -12.50
C THR A 79 12.21 -0.95 -11.50
N LEU A 80 11.73 -1.97 -10.80
CA LEU A 80 10.61 -1.85 -9.86
C LEU A 80 10.94 -1.04 -8.60
N THR A 81 12.20 -1.04 -8.15
CA THR A 81 12.64 -0.22 -7.01
C THR A 81 13.08 1.20 -7.41
N SER A 82 13.10 1.52 -8.70
CA SER A 82 13.47 2.85 -9.17
C SER A 82 12.38 3.88 -8.91
N ASP A 83 12.77 5.15 -8.77
CA ASP A 83 11.83 6.27 -8.70
C ASP A 83 10.94 6.36 -9.95
N LYS A 84 11.45 5.90 -11.10
CA LYS A 84 10.71 5.85 -12.37
C LYS A 84 9.55 4.86 -12.29
N ALA A 85 9.73 3.69 -11.68
CA ALA A 85 8.62 2.77 -11.43
C ALA A 85 7.63 3.35 -10.41
N LYS A 86 8.10 4.03 -9.36
CA LYS A 86 7.21 4.71 -8.41
C LYS A 86 6.32 5.75 -9.10
N GLN A 87 6.88 6.53 -10.03
CA GLN A 87 6.13 7.48 -10.84
C GLN A 87 5.16 6.78 -11.78
N TYR A 88 5.62 5.75 -12.50
CA TYR A 88 4.78 4.94 -13.37
C TYR A 88 3.57 4.35 -12.63
N TRP A 89 3.78 3.78 -11.45
CA TRP A 89 2.69 3.26 -10.62
C TRP A 89 1.76 4.37 -10.17
N LYS A 90 2.25 5.54 -9.73
CA LYS A 90 1.39 6.69 -9.39
C LYS A 90 0.48 7.12 -10.55
N GLU A 91 1.04 7.22 -11.76
CA GLU A 91 0.30 7.57 -12.96
C GLU A 91 -0.71 6.47 -13.33
N THR A 92 -0.30 5.21 -13.26
CA THR A 92 -1.14 4.05 -13.58
C THR A 92 -2.29 3.89 -12.58
N PHE A 93 -2.05 4.10 -11.27
CA PHE A 93 -3.10 4.10 -10.25
C PHE A 93 -4.06 5.29 -10.37
N SER A 94 -3.66 6.34 -11.09
CA SER A 94 -4.54 7.48 -11.39
C SER A 94 -5.49 7.20 -12.56
N ASP A 95 -5.25 6.16 -13.37
CA ASP A 95 -6.20 5.70 -14.40
C ASP A 95 -7.40 5.01 -13.73
N PRO A 96 -8.63 5.54 -13.90
CA PRO A 96 -9.84 4.95 -13.32
C PRO A 96 -10.08 3.49 -13.73
N LYS A 97 -9.72 3.08 -14.95
CA LYS A 97 -9.91 1.69 -15.40
C LYS A 97 -9.01 0.73 -14.64
N PHE A 98 -7.74 1.11 -14.49
CA PHE A 98 -6.77 0.35 -13.72
C PHE A 98 -7.15 0.33 -12.24
N ALA A 99 -7.45 1.49 -11.65
CA ALA A 99 -7.88 1.60 -10.25
C ALA A 99 -9.14 0.77 -9.96
N GLN A 100 -10.12 0.76 -10.89
CA GLN A 100 -11.32 -0.06 -10.75
C GLN A 100 -11.00 -1.56 -10.79
N SER A 101 -10.12 -1.99 -11.69
CA SER A 101 -9.71 -3.39 -11.79
C SER A 101 -9.01 -3.85 -10.50
N ILE A 102 -8.05 -3.07 -10.02
CA ILE A 102 -7.34 -3.36 -8.76
C ILE A 102 -8.32 -3.35 -7.58
N SER A 103 -9.19 -2.35 -7.47
CA SER A 103 -10.17 -2.27 -6.39
C SER A 103 -11.14 -3.45 -6.39
N LYS A 104 -11.56 -3.95 -7.57
CA LYS A 104 -12.41 -5.14 -7.69
C LYS A 104 -11.70 -6.39 -7.18
N ASN A 105 -10.44 -6.58 -7.58
CA ASN A 105 -9.66 -7.76 -7.21
C ASN A 105 -9.25 -7.72 -5.72
N LEU A 106 -8.89 -6.55 -5.20
CA LEU A 106 -8.53 -6.37 -3.79
C LEU A 106 -9.74 -6.27 -2.86
N LYS A 107 -10.98 -6.18 -3.38
CA LYS A 107 -12.18 -5.98 -2.56
C LYS A 107 -12.34 -7.04 -1.47
N SER A 108 -12.09 -8.30 -1.80
CA SER A 108 -12.23 -9.43 -0.87
C SER A 108 -11.20 -9.31 0.26
N GLU A 109 -9.92 -9.23 -0.11
CA GLU A 109 -8.82 -9.13 0.86
C GLU A 109 -8.91 -7.86 1.69
N ASN A 110 -9.24 -6.71 1.09
CA ASN A 110 -9.44 -5.46 1.81
C ASN A 110 -10.60 -5.54 2.80
N LYS A 111 -11.69 -6.24 2.46
CA LYS A 111 -12.80 -6.48 3.39
C LYS A 111 -12.37 -7.38 4.55
N THR A 112 -11.59 -8.41 4.28
CA THR A 112 -11.05 -9.30 5.32
C THR A 112 -10.12 -8.52 6.24
N LEU A 113 -9.17 -7.78 5.68
CA LEU A 113 -8.25 -6.91 6.43
C LEU A 113 -9.01 -5.91 7.29
N LEU A 114 -10.01 -5.20 6.75
CA LEU A 114 -10.80 -4.25 7.53
C LEU A 114 -11.56 -4.92 8.68
N LYS A 115 -12.10 -6.12 8.49
CA LYS A 115 -12.77 -6.87 9.57
C LYS A 115 -11.79 -7.31 10.65
N GLU A 116 -10.59 -7.72 10.27
CA GLU A 116 -9.54 -8.10 11.21
C GLU A 116 -9.05 -6.88 12.00
N LEU A 117 -8.81 -5.76 11.32
CA LEU A 117 -8.46 -4.48 11.94
C LEU A 117 -9.55 -3.98 12.89
N MET A 118 -10.84 -4.20 12.62
CA MET A 118 -11.90 -3.86 13.58
C MET A 118 -11.78 -4.61 14.92
N ASN A 119 -11.10 -5.76 14.97
CA ASN A 119 -10.83 -6.48 16.21
C ASN A 119 -9.52 -6.03 16.89
N ASP A 120 -8.69 -5.28 16.17
CA ASP A 120 -7.42 -4.77 16.66
C ASP A 120 -7.63 -3.60 17.65
N PRO A 121 -6.94 -3.57 18.81
CA PRO A 121 -7.05 -2.47 19.77
C PRO A 121 -6.63 -1.10 19.22
N GLU A 122 -5.57 -1.01 18.41
CA GLU A 122 -5.06 0.27 17.91
C GLU A 122 -6.02 0.86 16.88
N TYR A 123 -6.51 0.03 15.96
CA TYR A 123 -7.51 0.46 14.98
C TYR A 123 -8.83 0.88 15.64
N ARG A 124 -9.28 0.16 16.67
CA ARG A 124 -10.43 0.60 17.47
C ARG A 124 -10.18 1.92 18.19
N GLY A 125 -8.96 2.15 18.68
CA GLY A 125 -8.56 3.43 19.25
C GLY A 125 -8.74 4.58 18.26
N MET A 126 -8.19 4.43 17.05
CA MET A 126 -8.38 5.41 15.97
C MET A 126 -9.87 5.60 15.62
N MET A 127 -10.65 4.53 15.57
CA MET A 127 -12.08 4.63 15.30
C MET A 127 -12.84 5.40 16.39
N ILE A 128 -12.47 5.22 17.67
CA ILE A 128 -13.07 5.97 18.77
C ILE A 128 -12.76 7.46 18.65
N GLU A 129 -11.57 7.83 18.18
CA GLU A 129 -11.22 9.23 17.90
C GLU A 129 -12.11 9.81 16.81
N VAL A 130 -12.35 9.08 15.72
CA VAL A 130 -13.31 9.48 14.67
C VAL A 130 -14.71 9.69 15.26
N PHE A 131 -15.19 8.77 16.11
CA PHE A 131 -16.51 8.93 16.77
C PHE A 131 -16.61 10.15 17.70
N LYS A 132 -15.47 10.70 18.16
CA LYS A 132 -15.44 11.91 18.99
C LYS A 132 -15.47 13.19 18.16
N GLU A 133 -15.44 13.11 16.83
CA GLU A 133 -15.55 14.29 16.00
C GLU A 133 -16.89 15.01 16.22
N PRO A 134 -16.92 16.36 16.25
CA PRO A 134 -18.14 17.13 16.55
C PRO A 134 -19.32 16.81 15.64
N GLU A 135 -19.07 16.50 14.36
CA GLU A 135 -20.12 16.15 13.40
C GLU A 135 -20.82 14.85 13.78
N ILE A 136 -20.05 13.80 14.13
CA ILE A 136 -20.61 12.52 14.57
C ILE A 136 -21.30 12.66 15.92
N GLN A 137 -20.73 13.46 16.83
CA GLN A 137 -21.38 13.74 18.12
C GLN A 137 -22.73 14.45 17.94
N LYS A 138 -22.86 15.34 16.95
CA LYS A 138 -24.12 16.01 16.64
C LYS A 138 -25.17 15.02 16.14
N GLU A 139 -24.80 14.16 15.18
CA GLU A 139 -25.69 13.09 14.69
C GLU A 139 -26.12 12.14 15.81
N LEU A 140 -25.19 11.77 16.70
CA LEU A 140 -25.49 10.98 17.89
C LEU A 140 -26.45 11.71 18.85
N ALA A 141 -26.23 13.01 19.08
CA ALA A 141 -27.09 13.82 19.93
C ALA A 141 -28.50 13.96 19.36
N ASP A 142 -28.63 14.05 18.04
CA ASP A 142 -29.93 14.11 17.36
C ASP A 142 -30.62 12.73 17.39
N ALA A 143 -29.87 11.63 17.27
CA ALA A 143 -30.38 10.28 17.50
C ALA A 143 -30.88 10.07 18.94
N LEU A 144 -30.22 10.63 19.96
CA LEU A 144 -30.69 10.60 21.34
C LEU A 144 -31.95 11.46 21.57
N LYS A 145 -32.22 12.44 20.70
CA LYS A 145 -33.45 13.25 20.73
C LYS A 145 -34.58 12.64 19.92
N SER A 146 -34.33 11.53 19.21
CA SER A 146 -35.33 10.81 18.42
C SER A 146 -36.51 10.37 19.26
N LYS A 147 -37.67 10.18 18.62
CA LYS A 147 -38.90 9.79 19.30
C LYS A 147 -38.73 8.42 19.96
N GLU A 148 -38.06 7.51 19.27
CA GLU A 148 -37.77 6.15 19.69
C GLU A 148 -36.92 6.15 20.98
N TYR A 149 -35.87 6.98 21.03
CA TYR A 149 -35.06 7.09 22.24
C TYR A 149 -35.79 7.81 23.37
N ARG A 150 -36.65 8.79 23.07
CA ARG A 150 -37.49 9.46 24.08
C ARG A 150 -38.46 8.51 24.77
N GLU A 151 -39.06 7.56 24.05
CA GLU A 151 -39.94 6.55 24.65
C GLU A 151 -39.16 5.67 25.64
N HIS A 152 -37.96 5.22 25.25
CA HIS A 152 -37.07 4.49 26.15
C HIS A 152 -36.65 5.34 27.36
N LEU A 153 -36.30 6.62 27.12
CA LEU A 153 -35.91 7.56 28.18
C LEU A 153 -37.06 7.81 29.15
N GLN A 154 -38.30 7.98 28.65
CA GLN A 154 -39.49 8.15 29.48
C GLN A 154 -39.72 6.93 30.36
N LYS A 155 -39.55 5.72 29.81
CA LYS A 155 -39.65 4.48 30.58
C LYS A 155 -38.61 4.42 31.71
N VAL A 156 -37.34 4.69 31.41
CA VAL A 156 -36.25 4.73 32.41
C VAL A 156 -36.51 5.79 33.48
N ILE A 157 -36.99 6.97 33.09
CA ILE A 157 -37.35 8.04 34.05
C ILE A 157 -38.49 7.58 34.96
N THR A 158 -39.52 6.95 34.39
CA THR A 158 -40.67 6.45 35.15
C THR A 158 -40.24 5.39 36.16
N GLU A 159 -39.45 4.40 35.73
CA GLU A 159 -38.89 3.36 36.61
C GLU A 159 -37.99 3.95 37.70
N THR A 160 -37.19 4.98 37.37
CA THR A 160 -36.33 5.67 38.33
C THR A 160 -37.14 6.41 39.38
N VAL A 161 -38.18 7.14 38.97
CA VAL A 161 -39.08 7.84 39.89
C VAL A 161 -39.89 6.86 40.74
N ASP A 162 -40.24 5.71 40.17
CA ASP A 162 -40.97 4.67 40.86
C ASP A 162 -40.15 3.87 41.87
N SER A 163 -38.82 3.98 41.81
CA SER A 163 -37.89 3.36 42.74
C SER A 163 -38.19 3.78 44.19
N PRO A 164 -38.24 2.83 45.16
CA PRO A 164 -38.46 3.14 46.57
C PRO A 164 -37.47 4.19 47.13
N LEU A 165 -36.22 4.16 46.68
CA LEU A 165 -35.20 5.13 47.08
C LEU A 165 -35.53 6.54 46.59
N PHE A 166 -36.03 6.65 45.35
CA PHE A 166 -36.35 7.95 44.76
C PHE A 166 -37.66 8.50 45.33
N LYS A 167 -38.67 7.64 45.53
CA LYS A 167 -39.91 8.00 46.24
C LYS A 167 -39.64 8.52 47.65
N ALA A 168 -38.77 7.86 48.41
CA ALA A 168 -38.38 8.32 49.75
C ALA A 168 -37.69 9.69 49.71
N LYS A 169 -36.77 9.91 48.76
CA LYS A 169 -36.13 11.23 48.58
C LYS A 169 -37.12 12.33 48.16
N ILE A 170 -38.07 12.01 47.28
CA ILE A 170 -39.13 12.96 46.89
C ILE A 170 -39.98 13.29 48.11
N GLN A 171 -40.38 12.30 48.92
CA GLN A 171 -41.15 12.53 50.15
C GLN A 171 -40.38 13.40 51.15
N GLU A 172 -39.09 13.13 51.35
CA GLU A 172 -38.23 13.94 52.22
C GLU A 172 -38.13 15.40 51.73
N LEU A 173 -37.96 15.60 50.42
CA LEU A 173 -37.94 16.93 49.80
C LEU A 173 -39.28 17.66 49.95
N LEU A 174 -40.40 16.96 49.80
CA LEU A 174 -41.74 17.54 49.98
C LEU A 174 -41.97 17.94 51.43
N LEU A 175 -41.52 17.13 52.40
CA LEU A 175 -41.61 17.45 53.82
C LEU A 175 -40.75 18.68 54.17
N LYS A 176 -39.50 18.74 53.69
CA LYS A 176 -38.62 19.92 53.86
C LYS A 176 -39.22 21.18 53.24
N ALA A 177 -39.76 21.09 52.02
CA ALA A 177 -40.40 22.22 51.37
C ALA A 177 -41.65 22.70 52.14
N ALA A 178 -42.42 21.77 52.73
CA ALA A 178 -43.56 22.11 53.58
C ALA A 178 -43.12 22.78 54.90
N GLU A 179 -42.05 22.31 55.53
CA GLU A 179 -41.44 22.95 56.71
C GLU A 179 -40.90 24.36 56.39
N GLU A 180 -40.24 24.55 55.25
CA GLU A 180 -39.78 25.85 54.78
C GLU A 180 -40.94 26.81 54.45
N ALA A 181 -42.03 26.30 53.87
CA ALA A 181 -43.23 27.08 53.60
C ALA A 181 -43.97 27.48 54.90
N ASN A 182 -44.01 26.58 55.89
CA ASN A 182 -44.62 26.87 57.20
C ASN A 182 -43.75 27.80 58.07
N SER A 183 -42.43 27.67 58.00
CA SER A 183 -41.53 28.61 58.69
C SER A 183 -41.55 30.01 58.06
N LYS A 184 -41.79 30.12 56.74
CA LYS A 184 -42.05 31.41 56.07
C LYS A 184 -43.46 31.96 56.34
N SER A 185 -44.46 31.14 56.65
CA SER A 185 -45.81 31.61 57.03
C SER A 185 -45.91 32.03 58.50
N SER A 186 -44.98 31.58 59.36
CA SER A 186 -44.93 31.94 60.79
C SER A 186 -44.11 33.21 61.10
N GLY A 187 -43.43 33.80 60.12
CA GLY A 187 -42.65 35.05 60.29
C GLY A 187 -43.39 36.35 59.98
N GLY A 188 -44.70 36.29 59.67
CA GLY A 188 -45.42 37.38 59.01
C GLY A 188 -46.56 38.02 59.82
N LYS A 189 -46.42 38.25 61.13
CA LYS A 189 -47.26 39.25 61.83
C LYS A 189 -46.73 39.65 63.21
N SER A 190 -45.89 40.69 63.25
CA SER A 190 -46.01 41.72 64.29
C SER A 190 -45.21 42.96 63.89
N SER A 191 -45.90 43.97 63.36
CA SER A 191 -45.66 45.37 63.74
C SER A 191 -46.82 46.22 63.23
N SER A 192 -47.81 46.38 64.09
CA SER A 192 -48.70 47.54 64.08
C SER A 192 -48.24 48.40 65.24
N ASP A 193 -47.51 49.48 64.97
CA ASP A 193 -47.60 50.68 65.79
C ASP A 193 -47.27 51.95 64.98
N GLN A 194 -48.34 52.56 64.49
CA GLN A 194 -48.70 53.97 64.56
C GLN A 194 -47.61 55.04 64.80
N SER A 195 -47.34 55.84 63.75
CA SER A 195 -47.12 57.31 63.77
C SER A 195 -46.87 57.73 62.31
N GLY A 196 -47.47 58.74 61.67
CA GLY A 196 -48.19 59.92 62.11
C GLY A 196 -47.86 61.03 61.09
N GLY A 197 -48.82 61.38 60.23
CA GLY A 197 -49.00 62.72 59.66
C GLY A 197 -48.15 63.21 58.47
N SER A 198 -48.89 63.83 57.51
CA SER A 198 -48.46 64.91 56.59
C SER A 198 -47.52 64.54 55.43
N LYS A 199 -47.65 65.04 54.19
CA LYS A 199 -48.58 65.97 53.51
C LYS A 199 -48.16 65.98 52.03
N SER A 200 -49.14 66.10 51.13
CA SER A 200 -49.12 66.84 49.84
C SER A 200 -48.23 66.46 48.64
N ASP A 201 -48.86 66.71 47.48
CA ASP A 201 -48.37 66.95 46.12
C ASP A 201 -47.99 65.75 45.24
N GLN A 202 -48.81 65.33 44.25
CA GLN A 202 -49.37 66.01 43.07
C GLN A 202 -48.31 66.27 41.99
N GLY A 203 -48.53 65.73 40.78
CA GLY A 203 -47.83 66.17 39.58
C GLY A 203 -47.70 65.13 38.48
N SER A 204 -48.65 65.19 37.54
CA SER A 204 -48.59 64.89 36.09
C SER A 204 -47.77 63.72 35.54
#